data_AF-A0A1H9RU57-F1
#
_entry.id   AF-A0A1H9RU57-F1
#
_cell.length_a   1.000
_cell.length_b   1.000
_cell.length_c   1.000
_cell.angle_alpha   90.00
_cell.angle_beta   90.00
_cell.angle_gamma   90.00
#
_symmetry.space_group_name_H-M   'P 1'
#
loop_
_entity.id
_entity.type
_entity.pdbx_description
1 polymer ?
#
loop_
_entity_poly.entity_id
_entity_poly.type
_entity_poly.pdbx_seq_one_letter_code
_entity_poly.pdbx_strand_id
1 'polypeptide(L)' 'MHPGIIGTPLAYGPDGEELVPVDSFAIPRQASPEEIADLVLFAASDQARFATGSELLADGGFLLGPVA' A
#
# COMPACT_ATOMS: atom_id res chain seq x y z
N MET A 1 1.63 -9.86 2.78
CA MET A 1 1.96 -8.47 2.35
C MET A 1 0.89 -8.04 1.39
N HIS A 2 0.11 -7.02 1.75
CA HIS A 2 -1.06 -6.56 0.99
C HIS A 2 -0.93 -5.05 0.76
N PRO A 3 -0.33 -4.65 -0.37
CA PRO A 3 -0.29 -3.26 -0.77
C PRO A 3 -1.66 -2.79 -1.25
N GLY A 4 -1.99 -1.52 -0.98
CA GLY A 4 -3.13 -0.83 -1.60
C GLY A 4 -2.77 -0.26 -2.97
N ILE A 5 -3.21 0.96 -3.25
CA ILE A 5 -2.94 1.62 -4.53
C ILE A 5 -1.53 2.24 -4.51
N ILE A 6 -0.66 1.70 -5.36
CA ILE A 6 0.76 2.09 -5.46
C ILE A 6 1.00 2.73 -6.82
N GLY A 7 1.78 3.82 -6.84
CA GLY A 7 2.19 4.57 -8.02
C GLY A 7 3.10 3.78 -8.95
N THR A 8 2.53 2.76 -9.60
CA THR A 8 3.13 1.93 -10.64
C THR A 8 2.34 2.12 -11.93
N PRO A 9 2.88 1.78 -13.10
CA PRO A 9 2.12 1.86 -14.36
C PRO A 9 0.78 1.09 -14.33
N LEU A 10 0.65 0.07 -13.47
CA LEU A 10 -0.59 -0.69 -13.30
C LEU A 10 -1.74 0.13 -12.68
N ALA A 11 -1.44 1.21 -11.96
CA ALA A 11 -2.46 2.05 -11.31
C ALA A 11 -3.13 3.05 -12.26
N TYR A 12 -2.68 3.13 -13.51
CA TYR A 12 -3.12 4.13 -14.48
C TYR A 12 -3.76 3.48 -15.71
N GLY A 13 -4.76 4.16 -16.27
CA GLY A 13 -5.39 3.81 -17.54
C GLY A 13 -4.50 4.15 -18.74
N PRO A 14 -4.88 3.71 -19.96
CA PRO A 14 -4.14 4.03 -21.18
C PRO A 14 -4.02 5.53 -21.50
N ASP A 15 -4.94 6.33 -20.94
CA ASP A 15 -5.00 7.79 -21.01
C ASP A 15 -4.16 8.48 -19.92
N GLY A 16 -3.58 7.72 -18.99
CA GLY A 16 -2.79 8.24 -17.87
C GLY A 16 -3.62 8.64 -16.65
N GLU A 17 -4.93 8.42 -16.68
CA GLU A 17 -5.82 8.69 -15.54
C GLU A 17 -5.69 7.60 -14.47
N GLU A 18 -5.88 7.97 -13.20
CA GLU A 18 -5.86 7.00 -12.10
C GLU A 18 -7.05 6.03 -12.19
N LEU A 19 -6.77 4.72 -12.08
CA LEU A 19 -7.83 3.70 -12.15
C LEU A 19 -8.67 3.62 -10.87
N VAL A 20 -8.10 4.03 -9.73
CA VAL A 20 -8.75 3.99 -8.42
C VAL A 20 -8.52 5.32 -7.72
N PRO A 21 -9.57 6.11 -7.44
CA PRO A 21 -9.44 7.35 -6.69
C PRO A 21 -9.09 7.04 -5.22
N VAL A 22 -8.20 7.85 -4.66
CA VAL A 22 -7.66 7.64 -3.30
C VAL A 22 -8.07 8.73 -2.30
N ASP A 23 -8.82 9.75 -2.74
CA ASP A 23 -9.18 10.92 -1.92
C ASP A 23 -9.94 10.58 -0.63
N SER A 24 -10.66 9.45 -0.62
CA SER A 24 -11.44 8.99 0.53
C SER A 24 -10.65 8.13 1.52
N PHE A 25 -9.38 7.84 1.23
CA PHE A 25 -8.54 6.99 2.09
C PHE A 25 -7.99 7.81 3.26
N ALA A 26 -7.64 7.15 4.36
CA ALA A 26 -7.06 7.82 5.52
C ALA A 26 -5.73 8.53 5.18
N ILE A 27 -4.96 7.97 4.24
CA ILE A 27 -3.83 8.61 3.60
C ILE A 27 -4.23 8.86 2.14
N PRO A 28 -4.67 10.09 1.79
CA PRO A 28 -5.30 10.38 0.50
C PRO A 28 -4.27 10.60 -0.60
N ARG A 29 -3.45 9.58 -0.85
CA ARG A 29 -2.45 9.53 -1.93
C ARG A 29 -2.09 8.09 -2.25
N GLN A 30 -1.62 7.86 -3.46
CA GLN A 30 -0.92 6.62 -3.79
C GLN A 30 0.39 6.57 -2.99
N ALA A 31 0.78 5.37 -2.56
CA ALA A 31 2.11 5.15 -2.02
C ALA A 31 3.11 4.93 -3.16
N SER A 32 4.37 5.26 -2.91
CA SER A 32 5.48 4.93 -3.81
C SER A 32 5.86 3.45 -3.69
N PRO A 33 6.46 2.83 -4.73
CA PRO A 33 7.01 1.49 -4.63
C PRO A 33 8.04 1.33 -3.50
N GLU A 34 8.80 2.39 -3.20
CA GLU A 34 9.82 2.42 -2.16
C GLU A 34 9.22 2.25 -0.76
N GLU A 35 8.06 2.85 -0.48
CA GLU A 35 7.35 2.67 0.80
C GLU A 35 6.94 1.21 1.04
N ILE A 36 6.61 0.47 -0.02
CA ILE A 36 6.33 -0.97 0.08
C ILE A 36 7.63 -1.77 0.26
N ALA A 37 8.70 -1.37 -0.45
CA ALA A 37 10.02 -2.00 -0.29
C ALA A 37 10.54 -1.87 1.14
N ASP A 38 10.35 -0.73 1.80
CA ASP A 38 10.74 -0.51 3.20
C ASP A 38 10.01 -1.49 4.15
N LEU A 39 8.71 -1.71 3.96
CA LEU A 39 7.96 -2.68 4.77
C LEU A 39 8.39 -4.12 4.49
N VAL A 40 8.69 -4.45 3.23
CA VAL A 40 9.26 -5.77 2.87
C VAL A 40 10.63 -5.95 3.53
N LEU A 41 11.48 -4.92 3.53
CA LEU A 41 12.80 -4.97 4.16
C LEU A 41 12.68 -5.17 5.68
N PHE A 42 11.75 -4.48 6.33
CA PHE A 42 11.42 -4.73 7.74
C PHE A 42 11.03 -6.19 7.97
N ALA A 43 10.09 -6.71 7.17
CA ALA A 43 9.62 -8.09 7.29
C ALA A 43 10.73 -9.13 7.04
N ALA A 44 11.70 -8.82 6.18
CA ALA A 44 12.87 -9.66 5.91
C ALA A 44 14.01 -9.51 6.94
N SER A 45 13.94 -8.53 7.83
CA SER A 45 14.99 -8.25 8.80
C SER A 45 14.90 -9.10 10.08
N ASP A 46 15.99 -9.11 10.86
CA ASP A 46 16.04 -9.74 12.18
C ASP A 46 15.05 -9.14 13.21
N GLN A 47 14.50 -7.96 12.91
CA GLN A 47 13.48 -7.31 13.75
C GLN A 47 12.16 -8.08 13.69
N ALA A 48 11.87 -8.78 12.59
CA ALA A 48 10.66 -9.56 12.38
C ALA A 48 10.86 -11.07 12.66
N ARG A 49 12.00 -11.51 13.23
CA ARG A 49 12.40 -12.93 13.34
C ARG A 49 11.44 -13.87 14.10
N PHE A 50 10.44 -13.33 14.80
CA PHE A 50 9.42 -14.13 15.51
C PHE A 50 8.02 -13.98 14.89
N ALA A 51 7.87 -13.22 13.80
CA ALA A 51 6.63 -13.07 13.07
C ALA A 51 6.58 -14.06 11.89
N THR A 52 5.57 -14.92 11.86
CA THR A 52 5.29 -15.85 10.75
C THR A 52 3.79 -16.04 10.61
N GLY A 53 3.33 -16.32 9.38
CA GLY A 53 1.89 -16.46 9.07
C GLY A 53 1.06 -15.18 9.28
N SER A 54 1.72 -14.04 9.46
CA SER A 54 1.08 -12.75 9.71
C SER A 54 0.82 -12.00 8.39
N GLU A 55 -0.29 -11.29 8.34
CA GLU A 55 -0.63 -10.42 7.23
C GLU A 55 -0.18 -8.99 7.55
N LEU A 56 0.57 -8.39 6.63
CA LEU A 56 1.03 -7.00 6.73
C LEU A 56 0.30 -6.16 5.68
N LEU A 57 -0.51 -5.22 6.14
CA LEU A 57 -1.29 -4.30 5.30
C LEU A 57 -0.54 -2.98 5.14
N ALA A 58 -0.41 -2.51 3.89
CA ALA A 58 0.12 -1.20 3.54
C ALA A 58 -0.77 -0.58 2.46
N ASP A 59 -1.95 -0.11 2.86
CA ASP A 59 -3.06 0.17 1.95
C ASP A 59 -3.60 1.62 2.02
N GLY A 60 -2.92 2.51 2.73
CA GLY A 60 -3.37 3.89 2.93
C GLY A 60 -4.68 4.02 3.72
N GLY A 61 -5.16 2.94 4.34
CA GLY A 61 -6.44 2.90 5.03
C GLY A 61 -7.62 2.47 4.15
N PHE A 62 -7.37 1.89 2.97
CA PHE A 62 -8.43 1.39 2.09
C PHE A 62 -9.41 0.44 2.80
N LEU A 63 -8.91 -0.50 3.61
CA LEU A 63 -9.74 -1.46 4.34
C LEU A 63 -10.35 -0.92 5.64
N LEU A 64 -9.99 0.30 6.08
CA LEU A 64 -10.62 0.93 7.24
C LEU A 64 -12.02 1.48 6.91
N GLY A 65 -12.32 1.65 5.62
CA GLY A 65 -13.53 2.31 5.16
C GLY A 65 -13.34 3.83 5.01
N PRO A 66 -14.35 4.53 4.45
CA PRO A 66 -14.26 5.95 4.17
C PRO A 66 -14.08 6.76 5.47
N VAL A 67 -13.23 7.78 5.41
CA VAL A 67 -13.15 8.81 6.46
C VAL A 67 -14.46 9.59 6.45
N ALA A 68 -15.21 9.52 7.55
CA ALA A 68 -16.49 10.25 7.72
C ALA A 68 -16.28 11.75 7.90
#